data_AF-A0A931KN94-F1
#
_entry.id   AF-A0A931KN94-F1
#
_cell.length_a   1.000
_cell.length_b   1.000
_cell.length_c   1.000
_cell.angle_alpha   90.00
_cell.angle_beta   90.00
_cell.angle_gamma   90.00
#
_symmetry.space_group_name_H-M   'P 1'
#
loop_
_entity.id
_entity.type
_entity.pdbx_description
1 polymer ?
#
loop_
_entity_poly.entity_id
_entity_poly.type
_entity_poly.pdbx_seq_one_letter_code
_entity_poly.pdbx_strand_id
1 'polypeptide(L)'
;MKRVMNNYKVMAMALMIILTLGFTQNVNATGQNEKPVGLKYVGKLKNLPVFQLDINGAPGAEYIIRISDDANMVIYSEKVKGENISRKFQLNDEVLGNAYLTFEVVKKDDNTVTSYKVSNNTRTIQDIEIAKL
;
A
#
# COMPACT_ATOMS: atom_id res chain seq x y z
N MET A 1 12.86 -44.35 5.74
CA MET A 1 12.45 -43.06 6.35
C MET A 1 11.85 -42.19 5.26
N LYS A 2 10.53 -42.01 5.24
CA LYS A 2 9.84 -41.15 4.26
C LYS A 2 10.02 -39.69 4.70
N ARG A 3 10.66 -38.87 3.85
CA ARG A 3 10.74 -37.43 4.03
C ARG A 3 9.36 -36.84 3.78
N VAL A 4 8.73 -36.34 4.83
CA VAL A 4 7.50 -35.57 4.76
C VAL A 4 7.91 -34.19 4.26
N MET A 5 7.77 -33.95 2.97
CA MET A 5 7.91 -32.63 2.38
C MET A 5 6.60 -31.90 2.65
N ASN A 6 6.59 -31.04 3.67
CA ASN A 6 5.43 -30.20 3.98
C ASN A 6 5.30 -29.14 2.88
N ASN A 7 4.33 -29.36 2.00
CA ASN A 7 3.84 -28.37 1.07
C ASN A 7 3.23 -27.20 1.87
N TYR A 8 3.94 -26.08 1.93
CA TYR A 8 3.37 -24.79 2.34
C TYR A 8 2.38 -24.39 1.26
N LYS A 9 1.13 -24.83 1.46
CA LYS A 9 -0.01 -24.41 0.67
C LYS A 9 0.00 -22.90 0.65
N VAL A 10 0.07 -22.36 -0.57
CA VAL A 10 -0.22 -20.99 -0.92
C VAL A 10 -1.51 -20.59 -0.21
N MET A 11 -1.39 -19.90 0.92
CA MET A 11 -2.51 -19.21 1.54
C MET A 11 -2.64 -17.89 0.76
N ALA A 12 -3.39 -17.94 -0.33
CA ALA A 12 -3.75 -16.74 -1.07
C ALA A 12 -4.63 -15.87 -0.17
N MET A 13 -4.03 -14.97 0.60
CA MET A 13 -4.76 -13.94 1.32
C MET A 13 -5.36 -12.97 0.29
N ALA A 14 -6.69 -12.90 0.28
CA ALA A 14 -7.43 -12.15 -0.72
C ALA A 14 -7.30 -10.64 -0.50
N LEU A 15 -6.35 -10.01 -1.20
CA LEU A 15 -6.32 -8.56 -1.39
C LEU A 15 -7.34 -8.19 -2.48
N MET A 16 -8.37 -7.42 -2.13
CA MET A 16 -9.39 -7.00 -3.09
C MET A 16 -9.04 -5.61 -3.65
N ILE A 17 -8.78 -5.53 -4.96
CA ILE A 17 -8.51 -4.28 -5.65
C ILE A 17 -9.84 -3.67 -6.10
N ILE A 18 -10.03 -2.39 -5.81
CA ILE A 18 -11.14 -1.63 -6.38
C ILE A 18 -10.58 -0.84 -7.57
N LEU A 19 -10.76 -1.38 -8.78
CA LEU A 19 -10.37 -0.74 -10.04
C LEU A 19 -11.36 0.39 -10.37
N THR A 20 -11.18 1.57 -9.78
CA THR A 20 -11.85 2.77 -10.27
C THR A 20 -11.05 3.36 -11.42
N LEU A 21 -11.49 3.13 -12.67
CA LEU A 21 -11.00 3.85 -13.85
C LEU A 21 -11.54 5.28 -13.83
N GLY A 22 -11.00 6.12 -12.94
CA GLY A 22 -11.29 7.54 -12.89
C GLY A 22 -10.06 8.31 -13.35
N PHE A 23 -10.13 8.95 -14.52
CA PHE A 23 -9.17 9.97 -14.91
C PHE A 23 -9.41 11.22 -14.05
N THR A 24 -8.88 11.24 -12.82
CA THR A 24 -8.89 12.45 -12.01
C THR A 24 -7.70 13.31 -12.44
N GLN A 25 -7.98 14.47 -13.04
CA GLN A 25 -7.00 15.54 -13.18
C GLN A 25 -6.69 16.05 -11.76
N ASN A 26 -5.58 15.62 -11.18
CA ASN A 26 -5.09 16.21 -9.95
C ASN A 26 -4.56 17.62 -10.28
N VAL A 27 -5.35 18.65 -9.99
CA VAL A 27 -4.83 20.01 -9.86
C VAL A 27 -4.21 20.11 -8.47
N ASN A 28 -2.89 20.01 -8.39
CA ASN A 28 -2.15 20.39 -7.20
C ASN A 28 -1.69 21.85 -7.33
N ALA A 29 -2.14 22.67 -6.39
CA ALA A 29 -1.65 24.02 -6.21
C ALA A 29 -0.34 23.99 -5.41
N THR A 30 0.61 24.82 -5.86
CA THR A 30 1.78 25.32 -5.13
C THR A 30 3.00 24.39 -5.10
N GLY A 31 4.07 24.85 -5.76
CA GLY A 31 5.32 24.12 -5.93
C GLY A 31 6.02 23.76 -4.62
N GLN A 32 6.13 22.46 -4.38
CA GLN A 32 7.22 21.81 -3.66
C GLN A 32 7.39 20.43 -4.27
N ASN A 33 8.63 20.08 -4.62
CA ASN A 33 9.07 18.80 -5.21
C ASN A 33 8.11 17.62 -4.97
N GLU A 34 7.21 17.37 -5.92
CA GLU A 34 6.29 16.25 -5.83
C GLU A 34 7.10 14.96 -5.96
N LYS A 35 7.02 14.08 -4.95
CA LYS A 35 7.61 12.75 -5.04
C LYS A 35 6.88 12.00 -6.16
N PRO A 36 7.60 11.36 -7.10
CA PRO A 36 6.99 10.70 -8.27
C PRO A 36 6.12 9.50 -7.90
N VAL A 37 6.24 8.99 -6.68
CA VAL A 37 5.35 7.98 -6.12
C VAL A 37 4.84 8.53 -4.78
N GLY A 38 3.54 8.36 -4.51
CA GLY A 38 2.90 8.79 -3.27
C GLY A 38 1.94 7.74 -2.75
N LEU A 39 1.96 7.48 -1.44
CA LEU A 39 1.02 6.59 -0.76
C LEU A 39 0.27 7.38 0.32
N LYS A 40 -1.06 7.30 0.29
CA LYS A 40 -1.93 7.97 1.28
C LYS A 40 -3.04 7.06 1.78
N TYR A 41 -3.40 7.22 3.05
CA TYR A 41 -4.60 6.63 3.62
C TYR A 41 -5.83 7.46 3.20
N VAL A 42 -6.84 6.82 2.62
CA VAL A 42 -8.04 7.49 2.07
C VAL A 42 -9.32 7.16 2.84
N GLY A 43 -9.19 6.55 4.03
CA GLY A 43 -10.31 6.23 4.92
C GLY A 43 -10.60 4.74 4.99
N LYS A 44 -11.82 4.41 5.40
CA LYS A 44 -12.29 3.02 5.53
C LYS A 44 -13.44 2.76 4.57
N LEU A 45 -13.45 1.57 3.99
CA LEU A 45 -14.61 1.03 3.29
C LEU A 45 -15.02 -0.26 3.98
N LYS A 46 -16.29 -0.40 4.37
CA LYS A 46 -16.79 -1.56 5.13
C LYS A 46 -15.89 -1.91 6.33
N ASN A 47 -15.49 -0.89 7.09
CA ASN A 47 -14.57 -0.97 8.25
C ASN A 47 -13.11 -1.37 7.96
N LEU A 48 -12.76 -1.68 6.72
CA LEU A 48 -11.39 -2.01 6.30
C LEU A 48 -10.64 -0.76 5.80
N PRO A 49 -9.37 -0.56 6.17
CA PRO A 49 -8.60 0.61 5.74
C PRO A 49 -8.28 0.55 4.25
N VAL A 50 -8.34 1.71 3.60
CA VAL A 50 -8.06 1.87 2.18
C VAL A 50 -6.88 2.81 1.99
N PHE A 51 -5.94 2.38 1.16
CA PHE A 51 -4.76 3.14 0.78
C PHE A 51 -4.81 3.44 -0.71
N GLN A 52 -4.40 4.65 -1.09
CA GLN A 52 -4.25 5.06 -2.49
C GLN A 52 -2.77 5.25 -2.79
N LEU A 53 -2.30 4.52 -3.79
CA LEU A 53 -0.98 4.67 -4.39
C LEU A 53 -1.13 5.47 -5.69
N ASP A 54 -0.45 6.59 -5.77
CA ASP A 54 -0.37 7.45 -6.94
C ASP A 54 1.07 7.40 -7.49
N ILE A 55 1.21 7.22 -8.80
CA ILE A 55 2.49 7.24 -9.52
C ILE A 55 2.38 8.29 -10.62
N ASN A 56 3.22 9.32 -10.51
CA ASN A 56 3.43 10.38 -11.49
C ASN A 56 4.71 10.03 -12.27
N GLY A 57 4.52 9.21 -13.30
CA GLY A 57 5.54 8.70 -14.20
C GLY A 57 5.69 9.49 -15.49
N ALA A 58 6.30 8.86 -16.48
CA ALA A 58 6.38 9.38 -17.86
C ALA A 58 5.48 8.55 -18.80
N PRO A 59 5.04 9.09 -19.94
CA PRO A 59 4.31 8.33 -20.95
C PRO A 59 5.04 7.03 -21.32
N GLY A 60 4.36 5.89 -21.17
CA GLY A 60 4.92 4.58 -21.50
C GLY A 60 5.90 4.00 -20.48
N ALA A 61 6.16 4.67 -19.35
CA ALA A 61 6.96 4.10 -18.27
C ALA A 61 6.25 2.89 -17.64
N GLU A 62 7.03 1.88 -17.27
CA GLU A 62 6.53 0.63 -16.67
C GLU A 62 6.95 0.53 -15.21
N TYR A 63 6.02 0.11 -14.37
CA TYR A 63 6.22 -0.05 -12.92
C TYR A 63 5.77 -1.43 -12.47
N ILE A 64 6.44 -1.97 -11.46
CA ILE A 64 5.94 -3.09 -10.67
C ILE A 64 5.55 -2.57 -9.30
N ILE A 65 4.29 -2.77 -8.94
CA ILE A 65 3.81 -2.58 -7.57
C ILE A 65 3.92 -3.93 -6.87
N ARG A 66 4.48 -3.95 -5.67
CA ARG A 66 4.53 -5.13 -4.78
C ARG A 66 4.04 -4.73 -3.40
N ILE A 67 3.27 -5.62 -2.79
CA ILE A 67 2.91 -5.49 -1.38
C ILE A 67 3.38 -6.76 -0.70
N SER A 68 4.16 -6.60 0.35
CA SER A 68 4.71 -7.70 1.15
C SER A 68 4.32 -7.56 2.61
N ASP A 69 4.25 -8.70 3.29
CA ASP A 69 4.11 -8.76 4.75
C ASP A 69 5.42 -8.46 5.49
N ASP A 70 5.40 -8.62 6.81
CA ASP A 70 6.55 -8.40 7.69
C ASP A 70 7.66 -9.44 7.54
N ALA A 71 7.34 -10.63 7.01
CA ALA A 71 8.30 -11.66 6.61
C ALA A 71 8.90 -11.41 5.22
N ASN A 72 8.59 -10.28 4.58
CA ASN A 72 8.94 -9.94 3.19
C ASN A 72 8.36 -10.91 2.15
N MET A 73 7.32 -11.68 2.50
CA MET A 73 6.60 -12.49 1.53
C MET A 73 5.69 -11.58 0.70
N VAL A 74 5.85 -11.62 -0.62
CA VAL A 74 5.02 -10.84 -1.54
C VAL A 74 3.61 -11.44 -1.56
N ILE A 75 2.66 -10.71 -1.00
CA ILE A 75 1.24 -11.07 -0.97
C ILE A 75 0.47 -10.51 -2.17
N TYR A 76 1.06 -9.52 -2.86
CA TYR A 76 0.49 -8.93 -4.06
C TYR A 76 1.56 -8.38 -5.00
N SER A 77 1.35 -8.55 -6.30
CA SER A 77 2.15 -7.87 -7.32
C SER A 77 1.33 -7.53 -8.55
N GLU A 78 1.52 -6.32 -9.08
CA GLU A 78 0.92 -5.83 -10.32
C GLU A 78 1.99 -5.18 -11.18
N LYS A 79 1.92 -5.39 -12.50
CA LYS A 79 2.66 -4.59 -13.48
C LYS A 79 1.72 -3.55 -14.06
N VAL A 80 2.11 -2.29 -14.01
CA VAL A 80 1.35 -1.15 -14.53
C VAL A 80 2.20 -0.33 -15.50
N LYS A 81 1.55 0.37 -16.43
CA LYS A 81 2.21 1.20 -17.44
C LYS A 81 1.44 2.49 -17.63
N GLY A 82 2.15 3.61 -17.71
CA GLY A 82 1.56 4.92 -17.95
C GLY A 82 2.16 6.05 -17.11
N GLU A 83 1.62 7.24 -17.31
CA GLU A 83 2.12 8.48 -16.72
C GLU A 83 1.40 8.84 -15.41
N ASN A 84 0.08 8.67 -15.33
CA ASN A 84 -0.72 9.04 -14.17
C ASN A 84 -1.49 7.82 -13.66
N ILE A 85 -0.86 7.04 -12.79
CA ILE A 85 -1.42 5.77 -12.31
C ILE A 85 -1.94 5.97 -10.89
N SER A 86 -3.21 5.66 -10.66
CA SER A 86 -3.79 5.61 -9.32
C SER A 86 -4.36 4.22 -9.04
N ARG A 87 -4.03 3.66 -7.86
CA ARG A 87 -4.48 2.35 -7.40
C ARG A 87 -4.96 2.44 -5.96
N LYS A 88 -6.13 1.88 -5.68
CA LYS A 88 -6.69 1.77 -4.34
C LYS A 88 -6.63 0.34 -3.84
N PHE A 89 -6.10 0.17 -2.63
CA PHE A 89 -5.93 -1.10 -1.96
C PHE A 89 -6.75 -1.09 -0.67
N GLN A 90 -7.75 -1.96 -0.60
CA GLN A 90 -8.49 -2.22 0.64
C GLN A 90 -7.84 -3.42 1.33
N LEU A 91 -7.30 -3.20 2.52
CA LEU A 91 -6.57 -4.22 3.25
C LEU A 91 -7.50 -4.93 4.23
N ASN A 92 -7.52 -6.27 4.22
CA ASN A 92 -8.29 -7.06 5.17
C ASN A 92 -7.56 -7.11 6.54
N ASP A 93 -8.32 -7.13 7.63
CA ASP A 93 -7.80 -7.20 9.00
C ASP A 93 -6.99 -8.48 9.26
N GLU A 94 -7.31 -9.59 8.58
CA GLU A 94 -6.51 -10.83 8.62
C GLU A 94 -5.08 -10.65 8.08
N VAL A 95 -4.89 -9.70 7.15
CA VAL A 95 -3.61 -9.39 6.52
C VAL A 95 -2.86 -8.32 7.31
N LEU A 96 -3.59 -7.38 7.92
CA LEU A 96 -2.99 -6.26 8.64
C LEU A 96 -2.67 -6.55 10.09
N GLY A 97 -3.53 -7.27 10.84
CA GLY A 97 -3.36 -7.56 12.26
C GLY A 97 -2.58 -6.49 13.04
N ASN A 98 -1.48 -6.91 13.69
CA ASN A 98 -0.42 -6.02 14.20
C ASN A 98 0.80 -5.96 13.27
N ALA A 99 0.69 -6.49 12.05
CA ALA A 99 1.78 -6.63 11.10
C ALA A 99 2.04 -5.32 10.35
N TYR A 100 3.26 -5.20 9.83
CA TYR A 100 3.61 -4.14 8.91
C TYR A 100 3.46 -4.66 7.48
N LEU A 101 2.88 -3.85 6.61
CA LEU A 101 2.92 -4.09 5.17
C LEU A 101 3.91 -3.15 4.52
N THR A 102 4.63 -3.65 3.52
CA THR A 102 5.55 -2.87 2.71
C THR A 102 4.99 -2.74 1.30
N PHE A 103 4.70 -1.52 0.89
CA PHE A 103 4.38 -1.18 -0.50
C PHE A 103 5.67 -0.79 -1.20
N GLU A 104 6.05 -1.54 -2.23
CA GLU A 104 7.23 -1.29 -3.05
C GLU A 104 6.79 -0.97 -4.49
N VAL A 105 7.32 0.11 -5.05
CA VAL A 105 7.16 0.47 -6.46
C VAL A 105 8.51 0.47 -7.13
N VAL A 106 8.68 -0.43 -8.10
CA VAL A 106 9.90 -0.56 -8.89
C VAL A 106 9.65 0.02 -10.28
N LYS A 107 10.36 1.09 -10.65
CA LYS A 107 10.37 1.61 -12.02
C LYS A 107 11.27 0.71 -12.87
N LYS A 108 10.77 0.20 -13.99
CA LYS A 108 11.50 -0.79 -14.81
C LYS A 108 12.71 -0.25 -15.53
N ASP A 109 12.66 1.01 -15.97
CA ASP A 109 13.68 1.58 -16.83
C ASP A 109 15.04 1.73 -16.13
N ASP A 110 15.02 2.12 -14.86
CA ASP A 110 16.22 2.40 -14.05
C ASP A 110 16.31 1.56 -12.77
N ASN A 111 15.34 0.66 -12.54
CA ASN A 111 15.19 -0.13 -11.31
C ASN A 111 15.12 0.71 -10.03
N THR A 112 14.70 1.98 -10.11
CA THR A 112 14.48 2.80 -8.92
C THR A 112 13.36 2.21 -8.09
N VAL A 113 13.62 2.04 -6.79
CA VAL A 113 12.69 1.45 -5.83
C VAL A 113 12.21 2.53 -4.87
N THR A 114 10.89 2.70 -4.75
CA THR A 114 10.26 3.52 -3.70
C THR A 114 9.42 2.63 -2.80
N SER A 115 9.71 2.66 -1.50
CA SER A 115 9.06 1.78 -0.53
C SER A 115 8.39 2.56 0.62
N TYR A 116 7.20 2.11 1.02
CA TYR A 116 6.44 2.63 2.15
C TYR A 116 6.09 1.51 3.10
N LYS A 117 6.28 1.76 4.39
CA LYS A 117 5.88 0.83 5.45
C LYS A 117 4.61 1.34 6.11
N VAL A 118 3.60 0.49 6.21
CA VAL A 118 2.28 0.82 6.71
C VAL A 118 1.95 -0.13 7.86
N SER A 119 1.39 0.41 8.94
CA SER A 119 0.82 -0.38 10.04
C SER A 119 -0.50 0.22 10.51
N ASN A 120 -1.35 -0.62 11.07
CA ASN A 120 -2.64 -0.24 11.62
C ASN A 120 -2.58 -0.20 13.15
N ASN A 121 -1.78 0.70 13.72
CA ASN A 121 -1.65 0.84 15.18
C ASN A 121 -2.62 1.90 15.72
N THR A 122 -3.44 1.52 16.70
CA THR A 122 -4.33 2.45 17.42
C THR A 122 -3.72 2.79 18.77
N ARG A 123 -3.56 4.09 19.05
CA ARG A 123 -3.13 4.58 20.38
C ARG A 123 -4.26 5.39 21.01
N THR A 124 -4.63 5.03 22.23
CA THR A 124 -5.55 5.82 23.06
C THR A 124 -4.71 6.66 24.02
N ILE A 125 -4.92 7.98 24.03
CA ILE A 125 -4.29 8.91 24.97
C ILE A 125 -5.37 9.37 25.94
N GLN A 126 -5.10 9.27 27.25
CA GLN A 126 -5.98 9.76 28.31
C GLN A 126 -5.29 10.92 29.01
N ASP A 127 -5.82 12.12 28.83
CA ASP A 127 -5.38 13.31 29.55
C ASP A 127 -6.26 13.51 30.79
N ILE A 128 -5.64 13.61 31.96
CA ILE A 128 -6.30 13.84 33.25
C ILE A 128 -5.81 15.18 33.80
N GLU A 129 -6.72 16.13 33.95
CA GLU A 129 -6.44 17.43 34.58
C GLU A 129 -6.98 17.45 36.01
N ILE A 130 -6.19 18.01 36.94
CA ILE A 130 -6.56 18.18 38.34
C ILE A 130 -6.60 19.68 38.64
N ALA A 131 -7.77 20.20 39.00
CA ALA A 131 -7.94 21.55 39.49
C ALA A 131 -8.16 21.55 41.01
N LYS A 132 -7.53 22.52 41.69
CA LYS A 132 -7.76 22.79 43.12
C LYS A 132 -8.99 23.69 43.26
N LEU A 133 -9.89 23.36 44.18
CA LEU A 133 -11.02 24.22 44.59
C LEU A 133 -10.54 25.38 45.46
#